data_AF-A0A1V5Z372-F1
#
_entry.id   AF-A0A1V5Z372-F1
#
_cell.length_a   1.000
_cell.length_b   1.000
_cell.length_c   1.000
_cell.angle_alpha   90.00
_cell.angle_beta   90.00
_cell.angle_gamma   90.00
#
_symmetry.space_group_name_H-M   'P 1'
#
loop_
_entity.id
_entity.type
_entity.pdbx_description
1 polymer ?
#
loop_
_entity_poly.entity_id
_entity_poly.type
_entity_poly.pdbx_seq_one_letter_code
_entity_poly.pdbx_strand_id
1 'polypeptide(L)'
;MPDVVDGLIGAFRGHLGQGRGHSLIALPLLCIPGGLLLWWFAGTVSRTWSPWKRSGFLAHAWNAGLTSVQNSPAPQTRVRQTMQVVLSLGLGAFSHLFFDLISHGGFTWFYPWMPKSRIFPSWWYVTWYELPLPWYKDPYPIGPHFVMWVFLGLLGILLLFYPYLNEPPRGSQNINFGTRQKNKYNTQTVSICSQAKIEDKGVSP
;
A
#
# COMPACT_ATOMS: atom_id res chain seq x y z
N MET A 1 -0.12 9.58 -4.94
CA MET A 1 -1.21 10.48 -4.50
C MET A 1 -0.98 11.93 -4.91
N PRO A 2 0.21 12.52 -4.70
CA PRO A 2 0.51 13.89 -5.16
C PRO A 2 0.19 14.12 -6.65
N ASP A 3 0.62 13.22 -7.53
CA ASP A 3 0.32 13.27 -8.97
C ASP A 3 -1.16 13.16 -9.31
N VAL A 4 -1.92 12.38 -8.53
CA VAL A 4 -3.37 12.24 -8.77
C VAL A 4 -4.08 13.54 -8.42
N VAL A 5 -3.70 14.17 -7.31
CA VAL A 5 -4.24 15.47 -6.89
C VAL A 5 -3.90 16.54 -7.92
N ASP A 6 -2.63 16.64 -8.33
CA ASP A 6 -2.21 17.63 -9.32
C ASP A 6 -2.71 17.30 -10.73
N GLY A 7 -2.89 16.03 -11.07
CA GLY A 7 -3.49 15.60 -12.34
C GLY A 7 -4.98 15.95 -12.41
N LEU A 8 -5.74 15.74 -11.33
CA LEU A 8 -7.14 16.19 -11.25
C LEU A 8 -7.22 17.71 -11.35
N ILE A 9 -6.43 18.45 -10.58
CA ILE A 9 -6.38 19.92 -10.65
C ILE A 9 -5.93 20.40 -12.04
N GLY A 10 -4.94 19.73 -12.62
CA GLY A 10 -4.36 20.02 -13.92
C GLY A 10 -5.33 19.79 -15.07
N ALA A 11 -6.14 18.73 -15.00
CA ALA A 11 -7.21 18.47 -15.96
C ALA A 11 -8.23 19.62 -16.03
N PHE A 12 -8.57 20.23 -14.88
CA PHE A 12 -9.45 21.40 -14.85
C PHE A 12 -8.76 22.71 -15.27
N ARG A 13 -7.43 22.80 -15.16
CA ARG A 13 -6.65 23.99 -15.53
C ARG A 13 -6.10 23.97 -16.96
N GLY A 14 -6.05 22.80 -17.60
CA GLY A 14 -5.54 22.60 -18.96
C GLY A 14 -4.01 22.55 -19.06
N HIS A 15 -3.28 22.40 -17.94
CA HIS A 15 -1.83 22.28 -17.93
C HIS A 15 -1.38 21.24 -16.87
N LEU A 16 -0.37 20.42 -17.19
CA LEU A 16 0.30 19.56 -16.21
C LEU A 16 1.41 20.34 -15.52
N GLY A 17 1.42 20.30 -14.20
CA GLY A 17 2.53 20.86 -13.44
C GLY A 17 2.50 20.39 -12.01
N GLN A 18 3.69 20.29 -11.41
CA GLN A 18 3.84 20.15 -9.96
C GLN A 18 3.25 21.38 -9.30
N GLY A 19 2.12 21.20 -8.63
CA GLY A 19 1.29 22.25 -8.09
C GLY A 19 1.13 22.10 -6.58
N ARG A 20 -0.12 22.22 -6.13
CA ARG A 20 -0.43 22.17 -4.69
C ARG A 20 -0.27 20.76 -4.14
N GLY A 21 -0.51 19.72 -4.93
CA GLY A 21 -0.40 18.31 -4.54
C GLY A 21 1.01 17.93 -4.07
N HIS A 22 2.04 18.62 -4.56
CA HIS A 22 3.45 18.42 -4.20
C HIS A 22 3.96 19.34 -3.08
N SER A 23 3.05 19.96 -2.31
CA SER A 23 3.39 20.71 -1.10
C SER A 23 3.32 19.82 0.14
N LEU A 24 4.16 20.11 1.15
CA LEU A 24 4.13 19.39 2.43
C LEU A 24 2.80 19.55 3.16
N ILE A 25 2.08 20.65 2.91
CA ILE A 25 0.76 20.90 3.50
C ILE A 25 -0.33 20.08 2.80
N ALA A 26 -0.23 19.86 1.49
CA ALA A 26 -1.17 18.99 0.79
C ALA A 26 -1.03 17.52 1.21
N LEU A 27 0.11 17.11 1.77
CA LEU A 27 0.29 15.74 2.22
C LEU A 27 -0.74 15.32 3.29
N PRO A 28 -0.84 16.00 4.46
CA PRO A 28 -1.86 15.67 5.45
C PRO A 28 -3.27 16.11 5.04
N LEU A 29 -3.42 17.20 4.26
CA LEU A 29 -4.75 17.75 3.95
C LEU A 29 -5.45 17.08 2.76
N LEU A 30 -4.70 16.61 1.77
CA LEU A 30 -5.26 16.07 0.52
C LEU A 30 -4.79 14.63 0.28
N CYS A 31 -3.49 14.34 0.43
CA CYS A 31 -2.95 13.03 0.08
C CYS A 31 -3.37 11.94 1.06
N ILE A 32 -3.33 12.19 2.37
CA ILE A 32 -3.77 11.20 3.37
C ILE A 32 -5.29 10.96 3.27
N PRO A 33 -6.18 11.98 3.31
CA PRO A 33 -7.61 11.75 3.17
C PRO A 33 -8.00 11.12 1.83
N GLY A 34 -7.42 11.60 0.73
CA GLY A 34 -7.63 11.03 -0.61
C GLY A 34 -7.13 9.58 -0.72
N GLY A 35 -5.97 9.28 -0.12
CA GLY A 35 -5.44 7.92 -0.05
C GLY A 35 -6.30 6.98 0.78
N LEU A 36 -6.86 7.45 1.90
CA LEU A 36 -7.81 6.69 2.72
C LEU A 36 -9.12 6.42 1.97
N LEU A 37 -9.64 7.43 1.26
CA LEU A 37 -10.84 7.28 0.42
C LEU A 37 -10.59 6.26 -0.70
N LEU A 38 -9.45 6.34 -1.38
CA LEU A 38 -9.08 5.39 -2.42
C LEU A 38 -8.89 3.97 -1.86
N TRP A 39 -8.25 3.84 -0.71
CA TRP A 39 -8.10 2.56 -0.03
C TRP A 39 -9.46 1.95 0.35
N TRP A 40 -10.37 2.75 0.89
CA TRP A 40 -11.75 2.33 1.18
C TRP A 40 -12.51 1.91 -0.09
N PHE A 41 -12.37 2.69 -1.17
CA PHE A 41 -13.01 2.38 -2.45
C PHE A 41 -12.45 1.08 -3.04
N ALA A 42 -11.12 0.89 -3.04
CA ALA A 42 -10.47 -0.34 -3.46
C ALA A 42 -10.95 -1.54 -2.61
N GLY A 43 -11.08 -1.36 -1.29
CA GLY A 43 -11.70 -2.32 -0.38
C GLY A 43 -13.12 -2.70 -0.79
N THR A 44 -13.93 -1.71 -1.12
CA THR A 44 -15.33 -1.91 -1.52
C THR A 44 -15.45 -2.65 -2.86
N VAL A 45 -14.73 -2.20 -3.88
CA VAL A 45 -14.78 -2.78 -5.23
C VAL A 45 -14.18 -4.19 -5.25
N SER A 46 -13.05 -4.38 -4.56
CA SER A 46 -12.34 -5.67 -4.54
C SER A 46 -13.18 -6.80 -3.96
N ARG A 47 -14.17 -6.54 -3.09
CA ARG A 47 -15.08 -7.58 -2.56
C ARG A 47 -15.83 -8.34 -3.65
N THR A 48 -16.04 -7.74 -4.80
CA THR A 48 -16.72 -8.39 -5.95
C THR A 48 -15.77 -9.21 -6.81
N TRP A 49 -14.46 -9.08 -6.60
CA TRP A 49 -13.44 -9.72 -7.41
C TRP A 49 -13.05 -11.07 -6.82
N SER A 50 -12.81 -12.04 -7.70
CA SER A 50 -12.40 -13.39 -7.31
C SER A 50 -10.89 -13.59 -7.50
N PRO A 51 -10.27 -14.44 -6.67
CA PRO A 51 -8.88 -14.85 -6.89
C PRO A 51 -8.68 -15.46 -8.26
N TRP A 52 -7.57 -15.13 -8.90
CA TRP A 52 -7.19 -15.71 -10.18
C TRP A 52 -6.69 -17.14 -9.96
N LYS A 53 -7.40 -18.13 -10.53
CA LYS A 53 -7.12 -19.56 -10.37
C LYS A 53 -5.88 -20.08 -11.11
N ARG A 54 -5.24 -19.26 -11.96
CA ARG A 54 -4.07 -19.69 -12.73
C ARG A 54 -2.83 -19.76 -11.83
N SER A 55 -1.85 -20.55 -12.26
CA SER A 55 -0.51 -20.54 -11.66
C SER A 55 0.38 -19.51 -12.37
N GLY A 56 1.41 -19.04 -11.67
CA GLY A 56 2.40 -18.11 -12.20
C GLY A 56 2.47 -16.78 -11.43
N PHE A 57 3.50 -16.00 -11.76
CA PHE A 57 3.83 -14.75 -11.08
C PHE A 57 2.65 -13.76 -11.05
N LEU A 58 1.99 -13.52 -12.19
CA LEU A 58 0.89 -12.56 -12.27
C LEU A 58 -0.32 -12.96 -11.42
N ALA A 59 -0.66 -14.25 -11.40
CA ALA A 59 -1.75 -14.75 -10.57
C ALA A 59 -1.40 -14.64 -9.08
N HIS A 60 -0.15 -14.91 -8.71
CA HIS A 60 0.32 -14.79 -7.32
C HIS A 60 0.32 -13.33 -6.85
N ALA A 61 0.89 -12.42 -7.64
CA ALA A 61 0.87 -10.98 -7.40
C ALA A 61 -0.56 -10.43 -7.28
N TRP A 62 -1.44 -10.82 -8.20
CA TRP A 62 -2.86 -10.45 -8.17
C TRP A 62 -3.55 -10.94 -6.89
N ASN A 63 -3.40 -12.23 -6.56
CA ASN A 63 -4.04 -12.82 -5.39
C ASN A 63 -3.52 -12.21 -4.08
N ALA A 64 -2.21 -11.92 -3.99
CA ALA A 64 -1.63 -11.25 -2.85
C ALA A 64 -2.15 -9.81 -2.68
N GLY A 65 -2.22 -9.05 -3.78
CA GLY A 65 -2.82 -7.72 -3.79
C GLY A 65 -4.31 -7.73 -3.44
N LEU A 66 -5.06 -8.69 -3.96
CA LEU A 66 -6.48 -8.85 -3.65
C LEU A 66 -6.68 -9.17 -2.16
N THR A 67 -5.87 -10.06 -1.62
CA THR A 67 -5.91 -10.47 -0.20
C THR A 67 -5.57 -9.30 0.73
N SER A 68 -4.60 -8.45 0.37
CA SER A 68 -4.20 -7.31 1.20
C SER A 68 -5.30 -6.25 1.31
N VAL A 69 -6.20 -6.17 0.34
CA VAL A 69 -7.30 -5.20 0.28
C VAL A 69 -8.62 -5.78 0.79
N GLN A 70 -8.88 -7.08 0.59
CA GLN A 70 -10.14 -7.72 1.02
C GLN A 70 -10.18 -8.05 2.52
N ASN A 71 -9.02 -8.31 3.15
CA ASN A 71 -8.98 -8.72 4.56
C ASN A 71 -9.41 -7.59 5.50
N SER A 72 -10.63 -7.71 6.01
CA SER A 72 -11.16 -6.78 7.01
C SER A 72 -10.50 -7.03 8.38
N PRO A 73 -10.03 -5.99 9.09
CA PRO A 73 -9.51 -6.13 10.45
C PRO A 73 -10.52 -6.80 11.36
N ALA A 74 -10.04 -7.65 12.28
CA ALA A 74 -10.78 -8.00 13.47
C ALA A 74 -11.17 -6.71 14.24
N PRO A 75 -12.33 -6.64 14.91
CA PRO A 75 -12.79 -5.43 15.59
C PRO A 75 -11.75 -4.83 16.55
N GLN A 76 -11.01 -5.69 17.25
CA GLN A 76 -9.98 -5.31 18.23
C GLN A 76 -8.70 -4.74 17.60
N THR A 77 -8.45 -4.96 16.30
CA THR A 77 -7.23 -4.51 15.61
C THR A 77 -7.47 -3.33 14.67
N ARG A 78 -8.71 -2.83 14.58
CA ARG A 78 -9.10 -1.76 13.64
C ARG A 78 -8.24 -0.51 13.78
N VAL A 79 -8.06 0.00 15.00
CA VAL A 79 -7.27 1.22 15.25
C VAL A 79 -5.82 1.03 14.82
N ARG A 80 -5.20 -0.09 15.19
CA ARG A 80 -3.82 -0.41 14.82
C ARG A 80 -3.66 -0.53 13.30
N GLN A 81 -4.60 -1.17 12.62
CA GLN A 81 -4.56 -1.29 11.16
C GLN A 81 -4.75 0.07 10.48
N THR A 82 -5.71 0.89 10.94
CA THR A 82 -5.88 2.25 10.42
C THR A 82 -4.60 3.06 10.59
N MET A 83 -3.93 2.99 11.74
CA MET A 83 -2.65 3.67 11.94
C MET A 83 -1.56 3.13 11.02
N GLN A 84 -1.48 1.82 10.79
CA GLN A 84 -0.55 1.25 9.81
C GLN A 84 -0.84 1.74 8.39
N VAL A 85 -2.11 1.83 7.99
CA VAL A 85 -2.51 2.38 6.68
C VAL A 85 -2.12 3.86 6.58
N VAL A 86 -2.42 4.67 7.58
CA VAL A 86 -2.06 6.10 7.60
C VAL A 86 -0.54 6.29 7.55
N LEU A 87 0.23 5.54 8.34
CA LEU A 87 1.68 5.58 8.30
C LEU A 87 2.23 5.13 6.93
N SER A 88 1.65 4.10 6.33
CA SER A 88 2.05 3.63 5.00
C SER A 88 1.73 4.66 3.91
N LEU A 89 0.56 5.30 3.98
CA LEU A 89 0.17 6.39 3.08
C LEU A 89 1.08 7.61 3.26
N GLY A 90 1.38 7.98 4.50
CA GLY A 90 2.29 9.08 4.83
C GLY A 90 3.70 8.81 4.33
N LEU A 91 4.24 7.62 4.60
CA LEU A 91 5.56 7.20 4.13
C LEU A 91 5.62 7.15 2.59
N GLY A 92 4.58 6.62 1.94
CA GLY A 92 4.50 6.56 0.48
C GLY A 92 4.36 7.94 -0.17
N ALA A 93 3.58 8.84 0.43
CA ALA A 93 3.47 10.22 -0.07
C ALA A 93 4.77 10.99 0.16
N PHE A 94 5.43 10.81 1.31
CA PHE A 94 6.71 11.45 1.60
C PHE A 94 7.83 10.92 0.69
N SER A 95 7.93 9.60 0.50
CA SER A 95 8.92 9.02 -0.42
C SER A 95 8.67 9.49 -1.85
N HIS A 96 7.41 9.62 -2.28
CA HIS A 96 7.07 10.25 -3.56
C HIS A 96 7.63 11.67 -3.65
N LEU A 97 7.36 12.55 -2.68
CA LEU A 97 7.89 13.92 -2.66
C LEU A 97 9.43 13.97 -2.64
N PHE A 98 10.06 13.01 -1.97
CA PHE A 98 11.52 12.89 -1.91
C PHE A 98 12.11 12.47 -3.26
N PHE A 99 11.52 11.49 -3.94
CA PHE A 99 11.94 11.09 -5.28
C PHE A 99 11.61 12.15 -6.33
N ASP A 100 10.55 12.92 -6.13
CA ASP A 100 10.24 14.09 -6.96
C ASP A 100 11.28 15.20 -6.83
N LEU A 101 11.79 15.40 -5.61
CA LEU A 101 12.90 16.31 -5.37
C LEU A 101 14.15 15.87 -6.15
N ILE A 102 14.47 14.57 -6.10
CA ILE A 102 15.62 14.00 -6.81
C ILE A 102 15.44 14.03 -8.32
N SER A 103 14.24 13.74 -8.82
CA SER A 103 13.98 13.64 -10.26
C SER A 103 13.82 15.02 -10.90
N HIS A 104 13.03 15.92 -10.30
CA HIS A 104 12.69 17.20 -10.94
C HIS A 104 13.56 18.37 -10.48
N GLY A 105 14.32 18.22 -9.39
CA GLY A 105 15.21 19.26 -8.87
C GLY A 105 14.52 20.55 -8.43
N GLY A 106 13.20 20.50 -8.32
CA GLY A 106 12.34 21.64 -8.06
C GLY A 106 11.71 21.51 -6.69
N PHE A 107 11.92 22.50 -5.83
CA PHE A 107 11.44 22.46 -4.45
C PHE A 107 10.07 23.12 -4.31
N THR A 108 8.98 22.36 -4.44
CA THR A 108 7.58 22.85 -4.26
C THR A 108 7.02 22.58 -2.87
N TRP A 109 7.83 22.05 -1.96
CA TRP A 109 7.41 21.59 -0.64
C TRP A 109 6.74 22.70 0.19
N PHE A 110 7.26 23.93 0.09
CA PHE A 110 6.74 25.09 0.80
C PHE A 110 5.86 25.99 -0.09
N TYR A 111 5.33 25.48 -1.20
CA TYR A 111 4.35 26.23 -1.98
C TYR A 111 3.06 26.46 -1.17
N PRO A 112 2.43 27.65 -1.22
CA PRO A 112 2.75 28.81 -2.06
C PRO A 112 3.76 29.81 -1.46
N TRP A 113 4.28 29.59 -0.25
CA TRP A 113 5.16 30.55 0.45
C TRP A 113 6.56 30.68 -0.17
N MET A 114 7.08 29.61 -0.77
CA MET A 114 8.37 29.63 -1.45
C MET A 114 8.18 29.27 -2.93
N PRO A 115 8.70 30.09 -3.86
CA PRO A 115 8.69 29.75 -5.28
C PRO A 115 9.57 28.53 -5.55
N LYS A 116 9.35 27.86 -6.70
CA LYS A 116 10.08 26.67 -7.10
C LYS A 116 11.58 26.98 -7.26
N SER A 117 12.40 26.54 -6.32
CA SER A 117 13.86 26.67 -6.38
C SER A 117 14.47 25.56 -7.25
N ARG A 118 15.45 25.91 -8.08
CA ARG A 118 16.25 24.96 -8.87
C ARG A 118 17.50 24.59 -8.07
N ILE A 119 17.61 23.32 -7.68
CA ILE A 119 18.72 22.83 -6.84
C ILE A 119 19.82 22.18 -7.70
N PHE A 120 19.46 21.62 -8.86
CA PHE A 120 20.42 20.96 -9.74
C PHE A 120 21.09 21.92 -10.73
N PRO A 121 22.20 21.51 -11.36
CA PRO A 121 22.81 22.30 -12.42
C PRO A 121 21.88 22.49 -13.62
N SER A 122 22.16 23.50 -14.45
CA SER A 122 21.33 23.87 -15.61
C SER A 122 21.07 22.72 -16.59
N TRP A 123 22.06 21.83 -16.79
CA TRP A 123 21.93 20.68 -17.69
C TRP A 123 20.81 19.72 -17.28
N TRP A 124 20.43 19.68 -15.99
CA TRP A 124 19.35 18.83 -15.48
C TRP A 124 17.97 19.24 -16.02
N TYR A 125 17.82 20.52 -16.35
CA TYR A 125 16.56 21.13 -16.80
C TYR A 125 16.48 21.28 -18.32
N VAL A 126 17.44 20.73 -19.06
CA VAL A 126 17.41 20.76 -20.53
C VAL A 126 16.28 19.88 -21.02
N THR A 127 15.41 20.44 -21.85
CA THR A 127 14.38 19.71 -22.58
C THR A 127 15.00 19.10 -23.82
N TRP A 128 14.91 17.77 -23.95
CA TRP A 128 15.33 17.04 -25.15
C TRP A 128 14.19 16.91 -26.15
N TYR A 129 12.96 16.77 -25.66
CA TYR A 129 11.77 16.59 -26.49
C TYR A 129 10.53 17.13 -25.79
N GLU A 130 9.55 17.62 -26.55
CA GLU A 130 8.26 18.08 -26.03
C GLU A 130 7.16 17.14 -26.51
N LEU A 131 6.56 16.40 -25.57
CA LEU A 131 5.54 15.40 -25.87
C LEU A 131 4.14 16.06 -25.89
N PRO A 132 3.46 16.12 -27.04
CA PRO A 132 2.09 16.59 -27.08
C PRO A 132 1.19 15.57 -26.37
N LEU A 133 0.57 15.98 -25.27
CA LEU A 133 -0.39 15.16 -24.55
C LEU A 133 -1.81 15.58 -24.94
N PRO A 134 -2.71 14.62 -25.24
CA PRO A 134 -4.09 14.94 -25.54
C PRO A 134 -4.73 15.67 -24.34
N TRP A 135 -5.53 16.70 -24.62
CA TRP A 135 -6.22 17.56 -23.64
C TRP A 135 -5.36 18.58 -22.88
N TYR A 136 -4.06 18.68 -23.17
CA TYR A 136 -3.18 19.68 -22.57
C TYR A 136 -2.85 20.79 -23.54
N LYS A 137 -2.81 22.03 -23.04
CA LYS A 137 -2.44 23.21 -23.84
C LYS A 137 -0.95 23.25 -24.12
N ASP A 138 -0.16 22.92 -23.11
CA ASP A 138 1.30 22.95 -23.17
C ASP A 138 1.85 21.52 -23.30
N PRO A 139 2.82 21.27 -24.19
CA PRO A 139 3.43 19.96 -24.33
C PRO A 139 4.29 19.62 -23.10
N TYR A 140 4.42 18.32 -22.80
CA TYR A 140 5.16 17.84 -21.64
C TYR A 140 6.66 17.76 -21.95
N PRO A 141 7.53 18.46 -21.19
CA PRO A 141 8.96 18.44 -21.45
C PRO A 141 9.58 17.11 -21.00
N ILE A 142 10.28 16.44 -21.92
CA ILE A 142 11.09 15.25 -21.65
C ILE A 142 12.55 15.69 -21.56
N GLY A 143 13.24 15.26 -20.51
CA GLY A 143 14.66 15.53 -20.28
C GLY A 143 15.27 14.58 -19.25
N PRO A 144 16.42 14.93 -18.63
CA PRO A 144 17.06 14.10 -17.61
C PRO A 144 16.14 13.71 -16.44
N HIS A 145 15.31 14.65 -16.01
CA HIS A 145 14.32 14.42 -14.95
C HIS A 145 13.35 13.27 -15.27
N PHE A 146 12.90 13.17 -16.52
CA PHE A 146 12.00 12.12 -16.97
C PHE A 146 12.68 10.75 -16.96
N VAL A 147 13.93 10.67 -17.41
CA VAL A 147 14.71 9.41 -17.34
C VAL A 147 14.89 8.96 -15.90
N MET A 148 15.21 9.88 -14.99
CA MET A 148 15.34 9.58 -13.57
C MET A 148 14.02 9.10 -12.98
N TRP A 149 12.90 9.74 -13.35
CA TRP A 149 11.57 9.33 -12.94
C TRP A 149 11.23 7.91 -13.43
N VAL A 150 11.48 7.59 -14.70
CA VAL A 150 11.29 6.23 -15.25
C VAL A 150 12.16 5.21 -14.51
N PHE A 151 13.44 5.52 -14.29
CA PHE A 151 14.37 4.64 -13.58
C PHE A 151 13.89 4.33 -12.16
N LEU A 152 13.52 5.36 -11.38
CA LEU A 152 13.00 5.19 -10.02
C LEU A 152 11.67 4.44 -10.00
N GLY A 153 10.81 4.66 -11.00
CA GLY A 153 9.56 3.92 -11.18
C GLY A 153 9.81 2.42 -11.41
N LEU A 154 10.71 2.08 -12.33
CA LEU A 154 11.11 0.69 -12.59
C LEU A 154 11.73 0.03 -11.36
N LEU A 155 12.61 0.75 -10.65
CA LEU A 155 13.19 0.26 -9.40
C LEU A 155 12.10 -0.01 -8.34
N GLY A 156 11.13 0.89 -8.19
CA GLY A 156 10.00 0.72 -7.28
C GLY A 156 9.15 -0.51 -7.64
N ILE A 157 8.86 -0.71 -8.93
CA ILE A 157 8.15 -1.90 -9.43
C ILE A 157 8.94 -3.17 -9.09
N LEU A 158 10.25 -3.19 -9.36
CA LEU A 158 11.11 -4.32 -9.05
C LEU A 158 11.11 -4.62 -7.56
N LEU A 159 11.27 -3.63 -6.68
CA LEU A 159 11.26 -3.81 -5.23
C LEU A 159 9.89 -4.30 -4.72
N LEU A 160 8.79 -3.80 -5.29
CA LEU A 160 7.43 -4.24 -4.95
C LEU A 160 7.22 -5.71 -5.29
N PHE A 161 7.75 -6.15 -6.44
CA PHE A 161 7.58 -7.52 -6.93
C PHE A 161 8.69 -8.50 -6.51
N TYR A 162 9.80 -7.99 -5.99
CA TYR A 162 10.96 -8.78 -5.58
C TYR A 162 10.62 -9.96 -4.64
N PRO A 163 9.74 -9.81 -3.63
CA PRO A 163 9.35 -10.94 -2.80
C PRO A 163 8.70 -12.08 -3.60
N TYR A 164 7.90 -11.74 -4.61
CA TYR A 164 7.17 -12.71 -5.43
C TYR A 164 8.03 -13.35 -6.52
N LEU A 165 9.18 -12.75 -6.87
CA LEU A 165 10.15 -13.35 -7.78
C LEU A 165 10.98 -14.45 -7.10
N ASN A 166 11.16 -14.37 -5.78
CA ASN A 166 12.01 -15.26 -5.00
C ASN A 166 11.25 -16.38 -4.28
N GLU A 167 9.91 -16.34 -4.27
CA GLU A 167 9.12 -17.44 -3.72
C GLU A 167 9.10 -18.59 -4.74
N PRO A 168 9.62 -19.79 -4.41
CA PRO A 168 9.42 -20.95 -5.26
C PRO A 168 7.93 -21.21 -5.40
N PRO A 169 7.45 -21.67 -6.57
CA PRO A 169 6.05 -22.02 -6.76
C PRO A 169 5.64 -22.96 -5.62
N ARG A 170 4.64 -22.58 -4.80
CA ARG A 170 4.00 -23.49 -3.84
C ARG A 170 3.17 -24.54 -4.60
N GLY A 171 3.82 -25.29 -5.48
CA GLY A 171 3.39 -26.63 -5.86
C GLY A 171 4.03 -27.58 -4.86
N SER A 172 3.22 -28.39 -4.16
CA SER A 172 3.67 -29.49 -3.31
C SER A 172 3.94 -29.22 -1.81
N GLN A 173 3.33 -28.21 -1.20
CA GLN A 173 2.90 -28.40 0.20
C GLN A 173 1.44 -28.83 0.16
N ASN A 174 1.25 -30.16 0.23
CA ASN A 174 -0.02 -30.83 0.39
C ASN A 174 -0.96 -30.00 1.25
N ILE A 175 -2.10 -29.63 0.67
CA ILE A 175 -3.29 -29.17 1.36
C ILE A 175 -3.80 -30.36 2.20
N ASN A 176 -3.10 -30.68 3.28
CA ASN A 176 -3.63 -31.46 4.40
C ASN A 176 -4.32 -30.49 5.37
N PHE A 177 -5.24 -29.68 4.84
CA PHE A 177 -6.12 -28.80 5.61
C PHE A 177 -7.40 -29.51 6.07
N GLY A 178 -7.35 -30.84 6.19
CA GLY A 178 -8.48 -31.62 6.65
C GLY A 178 -8.03 -32.91 7.33
N THR A 179 -7.58 -32.83 8.59
CA THR A 179 -7.79 -33.89 9.62
C THR A 179 -7.08 -33.64 10.96
N ARG A 180 -6.22 -32.63 11.12
CA ARG A 180 -5.40 -32.49 12.35
C ARG A 180 -5.90 -31.49 13.42
N GLN A 181 -7.21 -31.24 13.49
CA GLN A 181 -7.77 -30.39 14.57
C GLN A 181 -9.02 -30.95 15.26
N LYS A 182 -9.29 -32.27 15.19
CA LYS A 182 -10.34 -32.91 16.02
C LYS A 182 -9.84 -33.78 17.18
N ASN A 183 -8.53 -34.00 17.34
CA ASN A 183 -8.01 -34.88 18.40
C ASN A 183 -7.33 -34.19 19.58
N LYS A 184 -7.38 -32.86 19.71
CA LYS A 184 -6.73 -32.17 20.84
C LYS A 184 -7.64 -31.75 21.99
N TYR A 185 -8.95 -31.98 21.90
CA TYR A 185 -9.90 -31.68 22.98
C TYR A 185 -10.53 -32.90 23.65
N ASN A 186 -10.15 -34.13 23.26
CA ASN A 186 -10.69 -35.35 23.85
C ASN A 186 -9.79 -36.04 24.90
N THR A 187 -8.77 -35.33 25.42
CA THR A 187 -7.84 -35.89 26.42
C THR A 187 -7.72 -35.03 27.69
N GLN A 188 -8.72 -34.20 28.00
CA GLN A 188 -8.71 -33.40 29.24
C GLN A 188 -10.03 -33.44 30.04
N THR A 189 -10.92 -34.41 29.78
CA THR A 189 -12.20 -34.52 30.52
C THR A 189 -12.38 -35.86 31.24
N VAL A 190 -11.30 -36.60 31.50
CA VAL A 190 -11.34 -37.82 32.33
C VAL A 190 -10.19 -37.81 33.33
N SER A 191 -10.16 -36.85 34.25
CA SER A 191 -9.34 -36.96 35.47
C SER A 191 -9.78 -35.99 36.58
N ILE A 192 -11.08 -35.71 36.70
CA ILE A 192 -11.62 -34.97 37.86
C ILE A 192 -12.98 -35.57 38.23
N CYS A 193 -13.03 -36.86 38.55
CA CYS A 193 -14.20 -37.47 39.20
C CYS A 193 -13.82 -38.75 39.97
N SER A 194 -12.76 -38.69 40.76
CA SER A 194 -12.42 -39.79 41.67
C SER A 194 -11.60 -39.31 42.87
N GLN A 195 -12.14 -38.36 43.64
CA GLN A 195 -11.74 -38.13 45.05
C GLN A 195 -12.86 -37.36 45.78
N ALA A 196 -13.99 -38.04 46.01
CA ALA A 196 -14.97 -37.61 47.01
C ALA A 196 -15.79 -38.82 47.45
N LYS A 197 -15.12 -39.78 48.09
CA LYS A 197 -15.79 -40.81 48.88
C LYS A 197 -14.88 -41.16 50.05
N ILE A 198 -15.50 -41.31 51.21
CA ILE A 198 -14.96 -41.79 52.50
C ILE A 198 -14.47 -40.64 53.41
N GLU A 199 -15.37 -40.13 54.25
CA GLU A 199 -15.34 -40.44 55.68
C GLU A 199 -16.66 -39.99 56.33
N ASP A 200 -17.57 -40.95 56.45
CA ASP A 200 -18.70 -40.93 57.37
C ASP A 200 -18.25 -41.76 58.57
N LYS A 201 -17.98 -41.11 59.70
CA LYS A 201 -17.87 -41.75 61.01
C LYS A 201 -18.67 -40.94 62.00
N GLY A 202 -19.96 -41.25 62.07
CA GLY A 202 -20.73 -41.09 63.28
C GLY A 202 -20.14 -41.97 64.40
N VAL A 203 -19.99 -41.37 65.58
CA VAL A 203 -20.10 -42.06 66.86
C VAL A 203 -20.95 -41.16 67.75
N SER A 204 -22.20 -41.57 67.94
CA SER A 204 -23.03 -41.28 69.12
C SER A 204 -22.79 -42.40 70.15
N PRO A 205 -23.31 -42.34 71.39
CA PRO A 205 -24.03 -41.27 72.11
C PRO A 205 -23.25 -40.63 73.27
#